data_AF-A0A2N1NM87-F1
#
_entry.id   AF-A0A2N1NM87-F1
#
_cell.length_a   1.000
_cell.length_b   1.000
_cell.length_c   1.000
_cell.angle_alpha   90.00
_cell.angle_beta   90.00
_cell.angle_gamma   90.00
#
_symmetry.space_group_name_H-M   'P 1'
#
loop_
_entity.id
_entity.type
_entity.pdbx_description
1 polymer ?
#
loop_
_entity_poly.entity_id
_entity_poly.type
_entity_poly.pdbx_seq_one_letter_code
_entity_poly.pdbx_strand_id
1 'polypeptide(L)'
;MSGSSTTTLTVLTLNCWGLKYISKKVDQRMEAIADNLAHSDYEIVCLQEVWVYKNFEGIKSKAKKRFPYARFYNSGVFGTGLAILSRYPIVDVSFYPYRLNGMPIKFTHGDWYVSKGVASAVVDHPVAGLIEVFNTHTHAGYGSKKNDAYLGHRVSQGWEISNLLKSSASRGRNVIAMGDFNSDPETLVHKLITTHGQMTDAWQSQHPSTPASISTTSINHNTSTTFDPNNAIIQKGYTSNSPLNTWSKRSVKQAVRDRYAGQRIDFVFYRKTSRFWCSGSRVVFTEKIPEFGISYSDHFGVEATFTLVGRDKNAVIPLSVWELGAYEHLHELDTRTLKDIGDLFKKDLNRSQASSHIHLFFFYLSLLVIIGLIVLEVLFSTGVILTYLWVNIIIIVAIAPITAFGTIMGLHGFLFGNVEQSALNQFIQEVQSYAEGKKVLESRASSVAFLDDNGSSHRSSAVAGTSSQIEIDPRFKL
;
A
#
# COMPACT_ATOMS: atom_id res chain seq x y z
N MET A 1 -28.87 30.19 14.58
CA MET A 1 -28.17 28.94 14.97
C MET A 1 -28.56 27.86 13.97
N SER A 2 -27.88 27.76 12.83
CA SER A 2 -28.05 26.62 11.90
C SER A 2 -27.37 25.41 12.54
N GLY A 3 -28.16 24.45 13.00
CA GLY A 3 -27.63 23.23 13.62
C GLY A 3 -26.77 22.46 12.63
N SER A 4 -25.50 22.27 12.95
CA SER A 4 -24.61 21.41 12.17
C SER A 4 -25.18 19.98 12.16
N SER A 5 -25.55 19.47 10.98
CA SER A 5 -26.07 18.10 10.85
C SER A 5 -24.94 17.08 11.05
N THR A 6 -25.04 16.27 12.10
CA THR A 6 -24.17 15.12 12.32
C THR A 6 -24.72 13.90 11.59
N THR A 7 -23.90 13.21 10.81
CA THR A 7 -24.25 11.94 10.14
C THR A 7 -23.12 10.93 10.29
N THR A 8 -23.39 9.67 9.98
CA THR A 8 -22.38 8.62 9.90
C THR A 8 -22.01 8.29 8.46
N LEU A 9 -20.81 7.76 8.25
CA LEU A 9 -20.35 7.12 7.02
C LEU A 9 -19.74 5.76 7.35
N THR A 10 -20.33 4.68 6.86
CA THR A 10 -19.79 3.32 7.08
C THR A 10 -19.07 2.81 5.84
N VAL A 11 -17.82 2.38 5.99
CA VAL A 11 -16.97 1.90 4.89
C VAL A 11 -16.49 0.46 5.14
N LEU A 12 -16.21 -0.26 4.06
CA LEU A 12 -15.68 -1.62 4.07
C LEU A 12 -14.45 -1.75 3.17
N THR A 13 -13.47 -2.53 3.62
CA THR A 13 -12.48 -3.13 2.74
C THR A 13 -12.47 -4.65 2.84
N LEU A 14 -12.29 -5.32 1.69
CA LEU A 14 -12.25 -6.79 1.61
C LEU A 14 -11.37 -7.25 0.45
N ASN A 15 -10.30 -8.00 0.76
CA ASN A 15 -9.62 -8.84 -0.22
C ASN A 15 -10.52 -10.04 -0.53
N CYS A 16 -10.93 -10.18 -1.80
CA CYS A 16 -11.92 -11.17 -2.25
C CYS A 16 -11.31 -12.52 -2.65
N TRP A 17 -9.97 -12.61 -2.73
CA TRP A 17 -9.26 -13.82 -3.16
C TRP A 17 -9.80 -14.40 -4.47
N GLY A 18 -9.95 -13.59 -5.53
CA GLY A 18 -10.68 -13.95 -6.75
C GLY A 18 -9.83 -14.58 -7.87
N LEU A 19 -8.72 -15.25 -7.57
CA LEU A 19 -7.78 -15.80 -8.58
C LEU A 19 -8.41 -16.99 -9.32
N LYS A 20 -8.73 -16.83 -10.61
CA LYS A 20 -9.50 -17.79 -11.43
C LYS A 20 -9.04 -19.25 -11.36
N TYR A 21 -7.73 -19.50 -11.25
CA TYR A 21 -7.16 -20.86 -11.27
C TYR A 21 -6.52 -21.30 -9.94
N ILE A 22 -6.41 -20.41 -8.96
CA ILE A 22 -5.75 -20.67 -7.67
C ILE A 22 -6.79 -20.75 -6.56
N SER A 23 -7.73 -19.80 -6.56
CA SER A 23 -8.75 -19.69 -5.55
C SER A 23 -9.83 -20.76 -5.72
N LYS A 24 -10.36 -21.24 -4.59
CA LYS A 24 -11.37 -22.29 -4.57
C LYS A 24 -12.77 -21.67 -4.53
N LYS A 25 -13.71 -22.34 -5.21
CA LYS A 25 -15.16 -21.99 -5.22
C LYS A 25 -15.39 -20.50 -5.53
N VAL A 26 -14.67 -19.96 -6.52
CA VAL A 26 -14.66 -18.52 -6.83
C VAL A 26 -16.05 -18.02 -7.15
N ASP A 27 -16.78 -18.68 -8.05
CA ASP A 27 -18.12 -18.23 -8.45
C ASP A 27 -19.09 -18.18 -7.25
N GLN A 28 -19.10 -19.22 -6.41
CA GLN A 28 -19.95 -19.26 -5.21
C GLN A 28 -19.60 -18.15 -4.22
N ARG A 29 -18.30 -17.91 -3.98
CA ARG A 29 -17.86 -16.88 -3.03
C ARG A 29 -18.11 -15.48 -3.56
N MET A 30 -17.83 -15.21 -4.83
CA MET A 30 -18.06 -13.90 -5.42
C MET A 30 -19.54 -13.55 -5.46
N GLU A 31 -20.42 -14.53 -5.72
CA GLU A 31 -21.87 -14.37 -5.64
C GLU A 31 -22.32 -14.07 -4.20
N ALA A 32 -21.82 -14.82 -3.21
CA ALA A 32 -22.13 -14.58 -1.80
C ALA A 32 -21.62 -13.23 -1.30
N ILE A 33 -20.43 -12.78 -1.75
CA ILE A 33 -19.92 -11.43 -1.48
C ILE A 33 -20.88 -10.39 -2.09
N ALA A 34 -21.29 -10.58 -3.36
CA ALA A 34 -22.23 -9.67 -4.02
C ALA A 34 -23.57 -9.58 -3.27
N ASP A 35 -24.10 -10.71 -2.78
CA ASP A 35 -25.30 -10.78 -1.95
C ASP A 35 -25.17 -10.02 -0.64
N ASN A 36 -24.08 -10.26 0.08
CA ASN A 36 -23.81 -9.60 1.35
C ASN A 36 -23.74 -8.07 1.15
N LEU A 37 -22.97 -7.63 0.14
CA LEU A 37 -22.85 -6.21 -0.19
C LEU A 37 -24.20 -5.57 -0.57
N ALA A 38 -25.04 -6.27 -1.33
CA ALA A 38 -26.36 -5.77 -1.74
C ALA A 38 -27.33 -5.53 -0.58
N HIS A 39 -27.18 -6.28 0.52
CA HIS A 39 -28.01 -6.18 1.73
C HIS A 39 -27.31 -5.49 2.91
N SER A 40 -26.12 -4.94 2.68
CA SER A 40 -25.34 -4.27 3.71
C SER A 40 -25.73 -2.80 3.90
N ASP A 41 -25.29 -2.23 5.02
CA ASP A 41 -25.35 -0.79 5.30
C ASP A 41 -24.04 -0.05 4.96
N TYR A 42 -23.11 -0.69 4.23
CA TYR A 42 -21.89 -0.04 3.76
C TYR A 42 -22.19 1.02 2.71
N GLU A 43 -21.48 2.14 2.73
CA GLU A 43 -21.71 3.27 1.82
C GLU A 43 -20.58 3.45 0.83
N ILE A 44 -19.36 3.06 1.20
CA ILE A 44 -18.19 3.00 0.33
C ILE A 44 -17.48 1.67 0.59
N VAL A 45 -17.16 0.94 -0.48
CA VAL A 45 -16.52 -0.37 -0.41
C VAL A 45 -15.28 -0.38 -1.30
N CYS A 46 -14.15 -0.81 -0.76
CA CYS A 46 -12.95 -1.13 -1.52
C CYS A 46 -12.73 -2.64 -1.56
N LEU A 47 -12.65 -3.19 -2.76
CA LEU A 47 -12.38 -4.61 -2.97
C LEU A 47 -11.00 -4.80 -3.58
N GLN A 48 -10.26 -5.79 -3.08
CA GLN A 48 -8.99 -6.25 -3.66
C GLN A 48 -9.17 -7.67 -4.22
N GLU A 49 -8.27 -8.07 -5.12
CA GLU A 49 -8.28 -9.38 -5.78
C GLU A 49 -9.55 -9.74 -6.57
N VAL A 50 -10.25 -8.73 -7.09
CA VAL A 50 -11.31 -8.94 -8.08
C VAL A 50 -10.66 -9.04 -9.47
N TRP A 51 -10.02 -10.17 -9.76
CA TRP A 51 -9.19 -10.30 -10.96
C TRP A 51 -9.99 -10.46 -12.27
N VAL A 52 -11.18 -11.06 -12.19
CA VAL A 52 -12.01 -11.34 -13.37
C VAL A 52 -13.10 -10.29 -13.50
N TYR A 53 -13.10 -9.55 -14.61
CA TYR A 53 -14.07 -8.48 -14.87
C TYR A 53 -15.53 -8.95 -14.79
N LYS A 54 -15.83 -10.18 -15.23
CA LYS A 54 -17.16 -10.80 -15.07
C LYS A 54 -17.63 -10.84 -13.61
N ASN A 55 -16.73 -11.13 -12.67
CA ASN A 55 -17.06 -11.17 -11.25
C ASN A 55 -17.35 -9.76 -10.72
N PHE A 56 -16.59 -8.76 -11.18
CA PHE A 56 -16.90 -7.35 -10.88
C PHE A 56 -18.27 -6.94 -11.42
N GLU A 57 -18.61 -7.25 -12.67
CA GLU A 57 -19.93 -6.91 -13.23
C GLU A 57 -21.06 -7.63 -12.48
N GLY A 58 -20.84 -8.86 -12.02
CA GLY A 58 -21.78 -9.57 -11.13
C GLY A 58 -22.03 -8.81 -9.83
N ILE A 59 -20.96 -8.44 -9.11
CA ILE A 59 -21.04 -7.64 -7.88
C ILE A 59 -21.76 -6.30 -8.14
N LYS A 60 -21.33 -5.57 -9.16
CA LYS A 60 -21.89 -4.26 -9.54
C LYS A 60 -23.38 -4.36 -9.88
N SER A 61 -23.78 -5.37 -10.64
CA SER A 61 -25.19 -5.57 -11.03
C SER A 61 -26.06 -5.86 -9.81
N LYS A 62 -25.61 -6.81 -8.97
CA LYS A 62 -26.36 -7.27 -7.80
C LYS A 62 -26.49 -6.20 -6.72
N ALA A 63 -25.40 -5.49 -6.46
CA ALA A 63 -25.35 -4.45 -5.44
C ALA A 63 -25.74 -3.04 -5.95
N LYS A 64 -26.22 -2.91 -7.21
CA LYS A 64 -26.52 -1.62 -7.87
C LYS A 64 -27.46 -0.71 -7.08
N LYS A 65 -28.45 -1.29 -6.38
CA LYS A 65 -29.39 -0.51 -5.55
C LYS A 65 -28.69 0.16 -4.37
N ARG A 66 -27.67 -0.50 -3.80
CA ARG A 66 -26.87 0.00 -2.68
C ARG A 66 -25.74 0.91 -3.16
N PHE A 67 -25.07 0.52 -4.25
CA PHE A 67 -23.94 1.22 -4.84
C PHE A 67 -24.20 1.53 -6.32
N PRO A 68 -24.95 2.60 -6.64
CA PRO A 68 -25.19 3.01 -8.02
C PRO A 68 -23.90 3.42 -8.74
N TYR A 69 -22.84 3.79 -8.01
CA TYR A 69 -21.56 4.17 -8.55
C TYR A 69 -20.52 3.09 -8.25
N ALA A 70 -19.95 2.49 -9.29
CA ALA A 70 -18.92 1.47 -9.15
C ALA A 70 -17.82 1.66 -10.20
N ARG A 71 -16.58 1.37 -9.83
CA ARG A 71 -15.40 1.53 -10.68
C ARG A 71 -14.48 0.31 -10.54
N PHE A 72 -14.06 -0.21 -11.68
CA PHE A 72 -13.05 -1.25 -11.83
C PHE A 72 -11.82 -0.62 -12.47
N TYR A 73 -10.63 -0.94 -11.94
CA TYR A 73 -9.39 -0.30 -12.35
C TYR A 73 -8.54 -1.22 -13.21
N ASN A 74 -8.17 -0.76 -14.41
CA ASN A 74 -7.37 -1.52 -15.36
C ASN A 74 -5.93 -1.00 -15.38
N SER A 75 -4.95 -1.90 -15.26
CA SER A 75 -3.52 -1.64 -15.43
C SER A 75 -2.76 -2.98 -15.44
N GLY A 76 -1.55 -3.02 -16.00
CA GLY A 76 -0.72 -4.22 -16.09
C GLY A 76 -1.30 -5.33 -16.98
N VAL A 77 -0.63 -6.48 -16.99
CA VAL A 77 -0.97 -7.61 -17.87
C VAL A 77 -2.22 -8.34 -17.37
N PHE A 78 -2.32 -8.58 -16.07
CA PHE A 78 -3.45 -9.31 -15.46
C PHE A 78 -4.41 -8.42 -14.67
N GLY A 79 -4.34 -7.09 -14.85
CA GLY A 79 -5.19 -6.14 -14.14
C GLY A 79 -4.61 -5.72 -12.78
N THR A 80 -5.39 -4.90 -12.07
CA THR A 80 -5.07 -4.41 -10.71
C THR A 80 -5.74 -5.26 -9.63
N GLY A 81 -6.86 -5.90 -9.96
CA GLY A 81 -7.72 -6.57 -8.99
C GLY A 81 -8.48 -5.61 -8.06
N LEU A 82 -8.45 -4.29 -8.32
CA LEU A 82 -9.03 -3.28 -7.45
C LEU A 82 -10.39 -2.80 -7.98
N ALA A 83 -11.36 -2.68 -7.07
CA ALA A 83 -12.65 -2.07 -7.34
C ALA A 83 -13.08 -1.14 -6.20
N ILE A 84 -13.80 -0.08 -6.54
CA ILE A 84 -14.44 0.82 -5.58
C ILE A 84 -15.93 0.89 -5.90
N LEU A 85 -16.77 0.68 -4.89
CA LEU A 85 -18.22 0.86 -4.94
C LEU A 85 -18.62 1.98 -4.00
N SER A 86 -19.57 2.81 -4.42
CA SER A 86 -20.01 3.99 -3.68
C SER A 86 -21.51 4.19 -3.81
N ARG A 87 -22.14 4.52 -2.69
CA ARG A 87 -23.52 5.02 -2.61
C ARG A 87 -23.65 6.42 -3.22
N TYR A 88 -22.57 7.19 -3.16
CA TYR A 88 -22.50 8.60 -3.54
C TYR A 88 -21.78 8.79 -4.88
N PRO A 89 -22.06 9.88 -5.64
CA PRO A 89 -21.44 10.13 -6.93
C PRO A 89 -19.91 10.11 -6.89
N ILE A 90 -19.30 9.41 -7.85
CA ILE A 90 -17.85 9.44 -8.09
C ILE A 90 -17.58 10.49 -9.17
N VAL A 91 -16.90 11.58 -8.77
CA VAL A 91 -16.65 12.75 -9.64
C VAL A 91 -15.29 12.73 -10.32
N ASP A 92 -14.34 11.95 -9.79
CA ASP A 92 -12.99 11.81 -10.35
C ASP A 92 -12.42 10.43 -9.98
N VAL A 93 -11.59 9.87 -10.85
CA VAL A 93 -10.94 8.57 -10.64
C VAL A 93 -9.51 8.59 -11.17
N SER A 94 -8.60 7.92 -10.48
CA SER A 94 -7.24 7.72 -10.97
C SER A 94 -6.67 6.39 -10.51
N PHE A 95 -5.64 5.92 -11.19
CA PHE A 95 -4.86 4.76 -10.77
C PHE A 95 -3.38 5.09 -10.83
N TYR A 96 -2.67 4.78 -9.75
CA TYR A 96 -1.23 4.99 -9.63
C TYR A 96 -0.53 3.63 -9.51
N PRO A 97 0.17 3.14 -10.56
CA PRO A 97 0.97 1.93 -10.46
C PRO A 97 2.20 2.19 -9.60
N TYR A 98 2.49 1.28 -8.67
CA TYR A 98 3.72 1.36 -7.88
C TYR A 98 4.95 1.09 -8.74
N ARG A 99 6.06 1.79 -8.46
CA ARG A 99 7.31 1.66 -9.24
C ARG A 99 8.02 0.32 -9.03
N LEU A 100 7.91 -0.27 -7.84
CA LEU A 100 8.57 -1.53 -7.47
C LEU A 100 7.54 -2.62 -7.12
N ASN A 101 7.32 -3.56 -8.04
CA ASN A 101 6.26 -4.58 -7.96
C ASN A 101 6.74 -6.04 -7.99
N GLY A 102 8.00 -6.29 -7.64
CA GLY A 102 8.57 -7.63 -7.58
C GLY A 102 9.45 -7.95 -8.78
N MET A 103 9.81 -9.22 -8.94
CA MET A 103 10.77 -9.67 -9.95
C MET A 103 10.09 -10.56 -11.01
N PRO A 104 10.24 -10.27 -12.32
CA PRO A 104 9.63 -11.07 -13.38
C PRO A 104 10.07 -12.54 -13.36
N ILE A 105 11.35 -12.80 -13.07
CA ILE A 105 11.90 -14.16 -13.07
C ILE A 105 11.33 -15.05 -11.95
N LYS A 106 10.74 -14.45 -10.91
CA LYS A 106 10.12 -15.19 -9.81
C LYS A 106 8.65 -15.47 -10.13
N PHE A 107 8.42 -16.35 -11.10
CA PHE A 107 7.08 -16.71 -11.59
C PHE A 107 6.11 -17.18 -10.49
N THR A 108 6.62 -17.80 -9.42
CA THR A 108 5.82 -18.23 -8.27
C THR A 108 5.36 -17.07 -7.38
N HIS A 109 5.92 -15.88 -7.57
CA HIS A 109 5.61 -14.65 -6.85
C HIS A 109 4.93 -13.68 -7.84
N GLY A 110 3.64 -13.92 -8.08
CA GLY A 110 2.88 -13.34 -9.20
C GLY A 110 2.71 -11.82 -9.20
N ASP A 111 3.15 -11.12 -8.15
CA ASP A 111 2.98 -9.67 -7.94
C ASP A 111 3.54 -8.80 -9.07
N TRP A 112 4.56 -9.26 -9.79
CA TRP A 112 5.11 -8.51 -10.94
C TRP A 112 4.16 -8.49 -12.15
N TYR A 113 3.37 -9.56 -12.33
CA TYR A 113 2.48 -9.71 -13.49
C TYR A 113 1.14 -8.99 -13.31
N VAL A 114 0.80 -8.66 -12.06
CA VAL A 114 -0.35 -7.83 -11.70
C VAL A 114 0.13 -6.41 -11.45
N SER A 115 -0.64 -5.41 -11.82
CA SER A 115 -0.25 -4.02 -11.53
C SER A 115 -0.65 -3.68 -10.09
N LYS A 116 0.23 -3.98 -9.13
CA LYS A 116 0.09 -3.46 -7.77
C LYS A 116 0.19 -1.93 -7.82
N GLY A 117 -0.68 -1.27 -7.07
CA GLY A 117 -0.85 0.17 -7.14
C GLY A 117 -1.99 0.66 -6.25
N VAL A 118 -2.33 1.93 -6.43
CA VAL A 118 -3.39 2.61 -5.69
C VAL A 118 -4.46 3.09 -6.65
N ALA A 119 -5.67 2.56 -6.51
CA ALA A 119 -6.86 3.11 -7.14
C ALA A 119 -7.43 4.24 -6.27
N SER A 120 -7.81 5.36 -6.88
CA SER A 120 -8.45 6.49 -6.21
C SER A 120 -9.80 6.79 -6.83
N ALA A 121 -10.77 7.15 -5.99
CA ALA A 121 -12.05 7.73 -6.38
C ALA A 121 -12.36 8.94 -5.48
N VAL A 122 -12.67 10.08 -6.11
CA VAL A 122 -13.20 11.24 -5.39
C VAL A 122 -14.72 11.11 -5.37
N VAL A 123 -15.26 11.01 -4.17
CA VAL A 123 -16.67 10.83 -3.86
C VAL A 123 -17.25 12.15 -3.36
N ASP A 124 -18.34 12.59 -3.97
CA ASP A 124 -19.08 13.78 -3.53
C ASP A 124 -20.12 13.40 -2.47
N HIS A 125 -19.78 13.62 -1.20
CA HIS A 125 -20.64 13.28 -0.07
C HIS A 125 -21.45 14.50 0.39
N PRO A 126 -22.78 14.37 0.59
CA PRO A 126 -23.66 15.52 0.84
C PRO A 126 -23.35 16.32 2.12
N VAL A 127 -22.74 15.67 3.11
CA VAL A 127 -22.36 16.28 4.40
C VAL A 127 -20.86 16.58 4.53
N ALA A 128 -19.99 15.61 4.24
CA ALA A 128 -18.53 15.78 4.33
C ALA A 128 -17.90 16.56 3.15
N GLY A 129 -18.64 16.78 2.05
CA GLY A 129 -18.07 17.30 0.81
C GLY A 129 -17.23 16.24 0.10
N LEU A 130 -16.12 16.64 -0.53
CA LEU A 130 -15.27 15.73 -1.26
C LEU A 130 -14.48 14.80 -0.32
N ILE A 131 -14.63 13.49 -0.55
CA ILE A 131 -13.85 12.43 0.09
C ILE A 131 -13.05 11.72 -1.00
N GLU A 132 -11.72 11.74 -0.91
CA GLU A 132 -10.90 10.88 -1.77
C GLU A 132 -10.65 9.54 -1.07
N VAL A 133 -11.11 8.48 -1.73
CA VAL A 133 -11.02 7.11 -1.29
C VAL A 133 -9.92 6.42 -2.06
N PHE A 134 -8.89 5.96 -1.36
CA PHE A 134 -7.79 5.20 -1.92
C PHE A 134 -8.00 3.72 -1.60
N ASN A 135 -7.99 2.87 -2.62
CA ASN A 135 -7.96 1.42 -2.52
C ASN A 135 -6.58 0.92 -2.95
N THR A 136 -5.87 0.19 -2.10
CA THR A 136 -4.55 -0.37 -2.46
C THR A 136 -4.48 -1.87 -2.18
N HIS A 137 -3.61 -2.53 -2.95
CA HIS A 137 -3.11 -3.86 -2.64
C HIS A 137 -1.61 -3.82 -2.86
N THR A 138 -0.84 -3.83 -1.78
CA THR A 138 0.63 -3.76 -1.84
C THR A 138 1.24 -5.15 -2.11
N HIS A 139 2.56 -5.18 -2.32
CA HIS A 139 3.29 -6.41 -2.61
C HIS A 139 3.17 -7.42 -1.47
N ALA A 140 2.99 -8.71 -1.74
CA ALA A 140 2.93 -9.74 -0.70
C ALA A 140 4.30 -10.07 -0.07
N GLY A 141 4.33 -10.40 1.22
CA GLY A 141 5.50 -10.94 1.91
C GLY A 141 5.62 -12.45 1.69
N TYR A 142 6.25 -12.87 0.59
CA TYR A 142 6.39 -14.29 0.18
C TYR A 142 7.35 -15.14 1.07
N GLY A 143 7.33 -15.01 2.39
CA GLY A 143 8.22 -15.77 3.27
C GLY A 143 8.24 -15.33 4.73
N SER A 144 9.29 -15.75 5.45
CA SER A 144 9.49 -15.36 6.85
C SER A 144 9.83 -13.88 6.97
N LYS A 145 9.21 -13.20 7.94
CA LYS A 145 9.52 -11.79 8.28
C LYS A 145 11.00 -11.53 8.58
N LYS A 146 11.75 -12.56 9.01
CA LYS A 146 13.20 -12.45 9.29
C LYS A 146 14.06 -12.31 8.03
N ASN A 147 13.58 -12.74 6.87
CA ASN A 147 14.31 -12.69 5.60
C ASN A 147 13.39 -12.24 4.47
N ASP A 148 12.78 -11.07 4.64
CA ASP A 148 11.83 -10.52 3.70
C ASP A 148 12.55 -9.81 2.54
N ALA A 149 12.62 -10.49 1.40
CA ALA A 149 13.22 -9.95 0.17
C ALA A 149 12.42 -8.80 -0.46
N TYR A 150 11.15 -8.63 -0.07
CA TYR A 150 10.24 -7.62 -0.65
C TYR A 150 9.92 -6.49 0.33
N LEU A 151 10.65 -6.40 1.45
CA LEU A 151 10.46 -5.31 2.40
C LEU A 151 10.73 -3.95 1.73
N GLY A 152 11.80 -3.82 0.94
CA GLY A 152 12.07 -2.58 0.18
C GLY A 152 10.94 -2.22 -0.77
N HIS A 153 10.36 -3.21 -1.47
CA HIS A 153 9.20 -3.00 -2.32
C HIS A 153 8.02 -2.44 -1.51
N ARG A 154 7.61 -3.11 -0.43
CA ARG A 154 6.47 -2.63 0.39
C ARG A 154 6.73 -1.28 1.04
N VAL A 155 7.95 -1.01 1.50
CA VAL A 155 8.35 0.30 2.06
C VAL A 155 8.27 1.40 0.99
N SER A 156 8.72 1.13 -0.24
CA SER A 156 8.60 2.07 -1.35
C SER A 156 7.14 2.36 -1.71
N GLN A 157 6.28 1.34 -1.72
CA GLN A 157 4.84 1.46 -1.96
C GLN A 157 4.14 2.25 -0.85
N GLY A 158 4.54 2.03 0.40
CA GLY A 158 4.12 2.81 1.56
C GLY A 158 4.51 4.28 1.44
N TRP A 159 5.72 4.57 0.96
CA TRP A 159 6.18 5.95 0.70
C TRP A 159 5.34 6.62 -0.39
N GLU A 160 5.08 5.93 -1.50
CA GLU A 160 4.27 6.43 -2.63
C GLU A 160 2.84 6.76 -2.20
N ILE A 161 2.15 5.82 -1.54
CA ILE A 161 0.78 6.07 -1.10
C ILE A 161 0.74 7.21 -0.09
N SER A 162 1.66 7.27 0.89
CA SER A 162 1.72 8.38 1.84
C SER A 162 1.85 9.76 1.17
N ASN A 163 2.59 9.86 0.06
CA ASN A 163 2.66 11.11 -0.70
C ASN A 163 1.32 11.45 -1.38
N LEU A 164 0.62 10.47 -1.95
CA LEU A 164 -0.71 10.64 -2.53
C LEU A 164 -1.73 11.10 -1.48
N LEU A 165 -1.72 10.48 -0.30
CA LEU A 165 -2.64 10.83 0.80
C LEU A 165 -2.43 12.28 1.26
N LYS A 166 -1.17 12.70 1.45
CA LYS A 166 -0.84 14.10 1.75
C LYS A 166 -1.28 15.06 0.65
N SER A 167 -1.04 14.71 -0.62
CA SER A 167 -1.42 15.55 -1.76
C SER A 167 -2.94 15.69 -1.89
N SER A 168 -3.69 14.65 -1.53
CA SER A 168 -5.15 14.73 -1.42
C SER A 168 -5.59 15.66 -0.29
N ALA A 169 -5.00 15.47 0.91
CA ALA A 169 -5.31 16.30 2.06
C ALA A 169 -4.96 17.78 1.83
N SER A 170 -3.84 18.09 1.16
CA SER A 170 -3.42 19.47 0.87
C SER A 170 -4.31 20.18 -0.14
N ARG A 171 -5.05 19.42 -0.97
CA ARG A 171 -6.13 19.93 -1.84
C ARG A 171 -7.43 20.15 -1.08
N GLY A 172 -7.44 19.94 0.24
CA GLY A 172 -8.62 20.14 1.04
C GLY A 172 -9.69 19.08 0.77
N ARG A 173 -9.30 17.81 0.71
CA ARG A 173 -10.23 16.68 0.64
C ARG A 173 -10.21 15.93 1.97
N ASN A 174 -11.34 15.33 2.36
CA ASN A 174 -11.30 14.27 3.35
C ASN A 174 -10.63 13.05 2.71
N VAL A 175 -9.83 12.31 3.48
CA VAL A 175 -9.01 11.22 2.93
C VAL A 175 -9.29 9.93 3.69
N ILE A 176 -9.63 8.88 2.94
CA ILE A 176 -9.75 7.51 3.45
C ILE A 176 -8.86 6.64 2.58
N ALA A 177 -8.00 5.81 3.18
CA ALA A 177 -7.19 4.82 2.49
C ALA A 177 -7.51 3.43 3.04
N MET A 178 -7.89 2.52 2.17
CA MET A 178 -8.31 1.17 2.53
C MET A 178 -7.61 0.14 1.67
N GLY A 179 -7.51 -1.08 2.19
CA GLY A 179 -7.06 -2.21 1.39
C GLY A 179 -6.18 -3.19 2.15
N ASP A 180 -5.56 -4.07 1.37
CA ASP A 180 -4.60 -5.06 1.83
C ASP A 180 -3.19 -4.49 1.69
N PHE A 181 -2.60 -4.14 2.83
CA PHE A 181 -1.27 -3.55 2.89
C PHE A 181 -0.16 -4.61 3.05
N ASN A 182 -0.49 -5.91 3.11
CA ASN A 182 0.45 -7.02 3.25
C ASN A 182 1.54 -6.79 4.32
N SER A 183 1.21 -5.98 5.33
CA SER A 183 2.17 -5.41 6.29
C SER A 183 1.50 -5.25 7.63
N ASP A 184 2.09 -5.80 8.68
CA ASP A 184 1.54 -5.68 10.03
C ASP A 184 1.67 -4.25 10.58
N PRO A 185 0.93 -3.91 11.66
CA PRO A 185 0.94 -2.56 12.25
C PRO A 185 2.30 -2.09 12.77
N GLU A 186 3.23 -3.01 13.03
CA GLU A 186 4.58 -2.72 13.52
C GLU A 186 5.58 -2.38 12.42
N THR A 187 5.20 -2.59 11.16
CA THR A 187 6.13 -2.44 10.05
C THR A 187 6.37 -0.97 9.70
N LEU A 188 7.49 -0.71 9.02
CA LEU A 188 7.79 0.62 8.46
C LEU A 188 6.69 1.14 7.53
N VAL A 189 5.93 0.25 6.87
CA VAL A 189 4.83 0.63 5.98
C VAL A 189 3.70 1.30 6.75
N HIS A 190 3.26 0.70 7.86
CA HIS A 190 2.23 1.30 8.73
C HIS A 190 2.72 2.63 9.32
N LYS A 191 3.98 2.67 9.79
CA LYS A 191 4.60 3.91 10.28
C LYS A 191 4.63 4.98 9.20
N LEU A 192 4.97 4.66 7.96
CA LEU A 192 4.95 5.61 6.84
C LEU A 192 3.55 6.15 6.58
N ILE A 193 2.51 5.32 6.63
CA ILE A 193 1.13 5.77 6.41
C ILE A 193 0.66 6.69 7.54
N THR A 194 0.93 6.33 8.79
CA THR A 194 0.46 7.08 9.96
C THR A 194 1.24 8.37 10.21
N THR A 195 2.55 8.38 9.94
CA THR A 195 3.41 9.55 10.16
C THR A 195 3.57 10.37 8.88
N HIS A 196 4.26 9.84 7.86
CA HIS A 196 4.48 10.55 6.59
C HIS A 196 3.20 10.81 5.82
N GLY A 197 2.24 9.88 5.83
CA GLY A 197 0.91 10.05 5.25
C GLY A 197 -0.03 10.85 6.16
N GLN A 198 0.34 11.05 7.43
CA GLN A 198 -0.44 11.77 8.44
C GLN A 198 -1.87 11.21 8.56
N MET A 199 -1.96 9.88 8.61
CA MET A 199 -3.22 9.16 8.72
C MET A 199 -3.41 8.55 10.11
N THR A 200 -4.66 8.32 10.47
CA THR A 200 -5.06 7.59 11.67
C THR A 200 -5.55 6.20 11.28
N ASP A 201 -5.05 5.17 11.97
CA ASP A 201 -5.54 3.81 11.85
C ASP A 201 -6.91 3.70 12.56
N ALA A 202 -7.97 3.44 11.79
CA ALA A 202 -9.33 3.38 12.32
C ALA A 202 -9.48 2.31 13.40
N TRP A 203 -8.88 1.13 13.21
CA TRP A 203 -8.93 0.05 14.20
C TRP A 203 -8.26 0.47 15.50
N GLN A 204 -7.00 0.92 15.40
CA GLN A 204 -6.21 1.29 16.57
C GLN A 204 -6.85 2.45 17.34
N SER A 205 -7.48 3.40 16.64
CA SER A 205 -8.17 4.54 17.27
C SER A 205 -9.34 4.13 18.15
N GLN A 206 -10.01 3.02 17.82
CA GLN A 206 -11.16 2.50 18.58
C GLN A 206 -10.78 1.41 19.59
N HIS A 207 -9.53 0.93 19.54
CA HIS A 207 -9.01 -0.10 20.43
C HIS A 207 -7.66 0.31 21.06
N PRO A 208 -7.60 1.45 21.77
CA PRO A 208 -6.34 2.02 22.26
C PRO A 208 -5.62 1.13 23.29
N SER A 209 -6.36 0.27 23.99
CA SER A 209 -5.82 -0.71 24.94
C SER A 209 -5.10 -1.88 24.27
N THR A 210 -5.25 -2.06 22.96
CA THR A 210 -4.54 -3.09 22.20
C THR A 210 -3.11 -2.60 21.94
N PRO A 211 -2.08 -3.28 22.45
CA PRO A 211 -0.71 -2.91 22.19
C PRO A 211 -0.45 -2.91 20.67
N ALA A 212 0.15 -1.83 20.15
CA ALA A 212 0.59 -1.78 18.77
C ALA A 212 1.66 -2.85 18.46
N SER A 213 2.36 -3.32 19.50
CA SER A 213 3.32 -4.43 19.45
C SER A 213 2.65 -5.74 19.82
N ILE A 214 2.40 -6.57 18.82
CA ILE A 214 2.11 -8.00 18.89
C ILE A 214 3.34 -8.73 18.33
N SER A 215 4.49 -8.56 18.96
CA SER A 215 5.60 -9.48 18.71
C SER A 215 5.14 -10.87 19.13
N THR A 216 4.87 -11.72 18.14
CA THR A 216 4.64 -13.17 18.31
C THR A 216 5.82 -13.85 19.01
N THR A 217 6.94 -13.14 19.14
CA THR A 217 8.20 -13.59 19.75
C THR A 217 8.29 -13.39 21.26
N SER A 218 7.36 -12.65 21.88
CA SER A 218 7.41 -12.34 23.33
C SER A 218 6.16 -12.76 24.09
N ILE A 219 5.37 -13.70 23.57
CA ILE A 219 4.30 -14.30 24.38
C ILE A 219 4.96 -15.32 25.31
N ASN A 220 5.17 -14.93 26.57
CA ASN A 220 5.59 -15.84 27.62
C ASN A 220 4.69 -17.09 27.60
N HIS A 221 5.25 -18.24 27.20
CA HIS A 221 4.55 -19.53 27.24
C HIS A 221 4.11 -19.93 28.67
N ASN A 222 4.56 -19.17 29.69
CA ASN A 222 4.28 -19.39 31.09
C ASN A 222 3.01 -18.69 31.63
N THR A 223 2.24 -17.94 30.82
CA THR A 223 0.95 -17.41 31.32
C THR A 223 -0.12 -18.50 31.28
N SER A 224 -0.82 -18.73 32.39
CA SER A 224 -1.89 -19.73 32.53
C SER A 224 -3.18 -19.40 31.75
N THR A 225 -3.22 -18.25 31.06
CA THR A 225 -4.40 -17.83 30.29
C THR A 225 -4.59 -18.71 29.06
N THR A 226 -5.81 -19.25 28.91
CA THR A 226 -6.21 -20.01 27.73
C THR A 226 -6.25 -19.09 26.52
N PHE A 227 -5.54 -19.47 25.45
CA PHE A 227 -5.52 -18.72 24.20
C PHE A 227 -6.78 -19.02 23.37
N ASP A 228 -7.58 -18.00 23.05
CA ASP A 228 -8.76 -18.12 22.20
C ASP A 228 -8.60 -17.32 20.89
N PRO A 229 -8.59 -17.99 19.72
CA PRO A 229 -8.54 -17.33 18.43
C PRO A 229 -9.70 -16.36 18.14
N ASN A 230 -10.91 -16.58 18.70
CA ASN A 230 -12.03 -15.64 18.50
C ASN A 230 -11.75 -14.31 19.18
N ASN A 231 -11.38 -14.35 20.46
CA ASN A 231 -10.94 -13.17 21.19
C ASN A 231 -9.74 -12.48 20.53
N ALA A 232 -8.84 -13.23 19.90
CA ALA A 232 -7.72 -12.63 19.18
C ALA A 232 -8.16 -11.79 17.96
N ILE A 233 -9.21 -12.18 17.23
CA ILE A 233 -9.77 -11.34 16.15
C ILE A 233 -10.34 -10.05 16.74
N ILE A 234 -11.14 -10.16 17.81
CA ILE A 234 -11.82 -9.01 18.44
C ILE A 234 -10.82 -8.04 19.05
N GLN A 235 -9.77 -8.55 19.70
CA GLN A 235 -8.80 -7.70 20.38
C GLN A 235 -7.74 -7.17 19.40
N LYS A 236 -7.24 -8.02 18.50
CA LYS A 236 -6.06 -7.69 17.68
C LYS A 236 -6.39 -7.32 16.24
N GLY A 237 -7.66 -7.39 15.85
CA GLY A 237 -8.11 -7.05 14.51
C GLY A 237 -7.51 -7.95 13.44
N TYR A 238 -7.30 -9.25 13.71
CA TYR A 238 -6.71 -10.16 12.73
C TYR A 238 -7.64 -10.40 11.55
N THR A 239 -7.11 -10.16 10.35
CA THR A 239 -7.83 -10.23 9.07
C THR A 239 -7.37 -11.38 8.20
N SER A 240 -6.10 -11.80 8.30
CA SER A 240 -5.53 -12.87 7.50
C SER A 240 -4.87 -13.95 8.35
N ASN A 241 -4.69 -15.15 7.79
CA ASN A 241 -4.07 -16.31 8.43
C ASN A 241 -4.72 -16.75 9.76
N SER A 242 -5.98 -16.35 10.00
CA SER A 242 -6.73 -16.78 11.18
C SER A 242 -7.07 -18.26 11.09
N PRO A 243 -6.88 -19.06 12.16
CA PRO A 243 -7.26 -20.48 12.17
C PRO A 243 -8.76 -20.72 12.09
N LEU A 244 -9.58 -19.68 12.25
CA LEU A 244 -11.04 -19.72 12.11
C LEU A 244 -11.49 -19.58 10.66
N ASN A 245 -10.63 -19.07 9.78
CA ASN A 245 -10.89 -18.97 8.36
C ASN A 245 -10.71 -20.34 7.69
N THR A 246 -11.69 -20.77 6.88
CA THR A 246 -11.66 -22.11 6.25
C THR A 246 -10.56 -22.29 5.22
N TRP A 247 -9.92 -21.20 4.78
CA TRP A 247 -8.82 -21.20 3.81
C TRP A 247 -7.44 -21.07 4.46
N SER A 248 -7.38 -20.90 5.78
CA SER A 248 -6.11 -20.86 6.51
C SER A 248 -5.45 -22.23 6.54
N LYS A 249 -4.13 -22.24 6.37
CA LYS A 249 -3.31 -23.45 6.51
C LYS A 249 -3.13 -23.90 7.96
N ARG A 250 -3.47 -23.03 8.94
CA ARG A 250 -3.29 -23.32 10.37
C ARG A 250 -4.59 -23.78 11.01
N SER A 251 -4.53 -24.93 11.69
CA SER A 251 -5.67 -25.40 12.49
C SER A 251 -5.78 -24.63 13.82
N VAL A 252 -6.99 -24.60 14.40
CA VAL A 252 -7.24 -24.04 15.74
C VAL A 252 -6.33 -24.69 16.79
N LYS A 253 -6.14 -26.02 16.74
CA LYS A 253 -5.25 -26.73 17.67
C LYS A 253 -3.80 -26.23 17.59
N GLN A 254 -3.30 -25.97 16.38
CA GLN A 254 -1.96 -25.45 16.18
C GLN A 254 -1.86 -23.99 16.65
N ALA A 255 -2.85 -23.16 16.31
CA ALA A 255 -2.91 -21.77 16.74
C ALA A 255 -2.90 -21.61 18.27
N VAL A 256 -3.61 -22.47 18.99
CA VAL A 256 -3.63 -22.48 20.47
C VAL A 256 -2.26 -22.85 21.05
N ARG A 257 -1.57 -23.85 20.46
CA ARG A 257 -0.21 -24.23 20.88
C ARG A 257 0.80 -23.13 20.61
N ASP A 258 0.76 -22.57 19.41
CA ASP A 258 1.71 -21.57 18.93
C ASP A 258 1.39 -20.15 19.42
N ARG A 259 0.22 -19.97 20.08
CA ARG A 259 -0.35 -18.67 20.48
C ARG A 259 -0.38 -17.65 19.36
N TYR A 260 -0.70 -18.12 18.16
CA TYR A 260 -0.75 -17.35 16.93
C TYR A 260 -2.14 -17.49 16.31
N ALA A 261 -2.86 -16.38 16.15
CA ALA A 261 -4.24 -16.39 15.62
C ALA A 261 -4.40 -15.57 14.34
N GLY A 262 -3.30 -15.21 13.67
CA GLY A 262 -3.33 -14.53 12.38
C GLY A 262 -2.52 -13.23 12.36
N GLN A 263 -2.83 -12.40 11.38
CA GLN A 263 -2.19 -11.12 11.10
C GLN A 263 -3.25 -10.06 10.81
N ARG A 264 -2.94 -8.81 11.15
CA ARG A 264 -3.72 -7.64 10.73
C ARG A 264 -2.98 -6.97 9.59
N ILE A 265 -3.41 -7.23 8.37
CA ILE A 265 -2.78 -6.70 7.15
C ILE A 265 -3.75 -5.89 6.28
N ASP A 266 -5.05 -5.95 6.59
CA ASP A 266 -6.08 -5.14 5.97
C ASP A 266 -6.41 -3.96 6.88
N PHE A 267 -6.50 -2.77 6.32
CA PHE A 267 -6.64 -1.54 7.11
C PHE A 267 -7.66 -0.58 6.51
N VAL A 268 -8.26 0.22 7.39
CA VAL A 268 -8.89 1.48 7.05
C VAL A 268 -8.13 2.60 7.76
N PHE A 269 -7.44 3.42 6.98
CA PHE A 269 -6.78 4.64 7.43
C PHE A 269 -7.62 5.85 7.03
N TYR A 270 -7.60 6.89 7.85
CA TYR A 270 -8.31 8.12 7.54
C TYR A 270 -7.58 9.36 8.08
N ARG A 271 -7.84 10.51 7.48
CA ARG A 271 -7.34 11.80 7.99
C ARG A 271 -8.30 12.31 9.08
N LYS A 272 -7.91 12.20 10.36
CA LYS A 272 -8.70 12.72 11.49
C LYS A 272 -8.78 14.24 11.43
N THR A 273 -9.99 14.78 11.60
CA THR A 273 -10.25 16.21 11.77
C THR A 273 -11.29 16.42 12.87
N SER A 274 -11.53 17.66 13.29
CA SER A 274 -12.60 17.99 14.25
C SER A 274 -14.01 17.69 13.72
N ARG A 275 -14.16 17.42 12.42
CA ARG A 275 -15.44 17.15 11.74
C ARG A 275 -15.52 15.77 11.11
N PHE A 276 -14.43 15.01 11.14
CA PHE A 276 -14.29 13.69 10.53
C PHE A 276 -13.45 12.81 11.46
N TRP A 277 -14.10 11.92 12.21
CA TRP A 277 -13.41 10.99 13.10
C TRP A 277 -14.06 9.60 13.08
N CYS A 278 -13.25 8.58 13.37
CA CYS A 278 -13.74 7.22 13.52
C CYS A 278 -14.53 7.09 14.83
N SER A 279 -15.72 6.50 14.76
CA SER A 279 -16.61 6.21 15.89
C SER A 279 -16.84 4.71 16.09
N GLY A 280 -16.34 3.87 15.18
CA GLY A 280 -16.35 2.43 15.34
C GLY A 280 -15.50 1.73 14.28
N SER A 281 -14.87 0.63 14.63
CA SER A 281 -14.17 -0.24 13.68
C SER A 281 -14.28 -1.68 14.16
N ARG A 282 -14.53 -2.62 13.24
CA ARG A 282 -14.63 -4.05 13.58
C ARG A 282 -14.23 -4.94 12.39
N VAL A 283 -13.79 -6.17 12.69
CA VAL A 283 -13.52 -7.20 11.68
C VAL A 283 -14.84 -7.87 11.36
N VAL A 284 -15.13 -8.03 10.08
CA VAL A 284 -16.39 -8.53 9.53
C VAL A 284 -16.10 -9.65 8.52
N PHE A 285 -17.14 -10.32 8.00
CA PHE A 285 -16.98 -11.52 7.15
C PHE A 285 -16.26 -12.67 7.87
N THR A 286 -16.40 -12.76 9.20
CA THR A 286 -15.82 -13.84 10.02
C THR A 286 -16.71 -15.09 10.03
N GLU A 287 -17.99 -14.90 9.70
CA GLU A 287 -18.97 -15.94 9.52
C GLU A 287 -18.71 -16.77 8.25
N LYS A 288 -19.32 -17.95 8.21
CA LYS A 288 -19.29 -18.82 7.04
C LYS A 288 -20.50 -18.55 6.17
N ILE A 289 -20.34 -18.72 4.86
CA ILE A 289 -21.45 -18.71 3.92
C ILE A 289 -22.39 -19.88 4.30
N PRO A 290 -23.65 -19.60 4.69
CA PRO A 290 -24.55 -20.60 5.28
C PRO A 290 -24.70 -21.87 4.44
N GLU A 291 -24.83 -21.72 3.12
CA GLU A 291 -25.09 -22.81 2.18
C GLU A 291 -23.86 -23.72 1.97
N PHE A 292 -22.65 -23.19 2.18
CA PHE A 292 -21.41 -23.86 1.80
C PHE A 292 -20.48 -24.18 2.97
N GLY A 293 -20.71 -23.61 4.15
CA GLY A 293 -19.89 -23.83 5.35
C GLY A 293 -18.43 -23.36 5.20
N ILE A 294 -18.16 -22.42 4.30
CA ILE A 294 -16.84 -21.86 3.98
C ILE A 294 -16.79 -20.35 4.22
N SER A 295 -15.61 -19.80 4.49
CA SER A 295 -15.38 -18.36 4.59
C SER A 295 -15.51 -17.67 3.21
N TYR A 296 -15.97 -16.42 3.21
CA TYR A 296 -16.15 -15.61 2.00
C TYR A 296 -14.86 -15.35 1.23
N SER A 297 -13.75 -15.22 1.95
CA SER A 297 -12.40 -15.05 1.41
C SER A 297 -11.38 -15.66 2.37
N ASP A 298 -10.12 -15.81 1.96
CA ASP A 298 -9.02 -16.16 2.88
C ASP A 298 -8.63 -15.00 3.81
N HIS A 299 -9.16 -13.82 3.53
CA HIS A 299 -9.19 -12.65 4.40
C HIS A 299 -10.58 -12.42 5.02
N PHE A 300 -10.61 -11.85 6.20
CA PHE A 300 -11.79 -11.19 6.78
C PHE A 300 -11.81 -9.71 6.37
N GLY A 301 -13.00 -9.13 6.32
CA GLY A 301 -13.17 -7.72 5.98
C GLY A 301 -12.91 -6.80 7.17
N VAL A 302 -12.61 -5.54 6.89
CA VAL A 302 -12.50 -4.48 7.90
C VAL A 302 -13.54 -3.42 7.64
N GLU A 303 -14.37 -3.18 8.65
CA GLU A 303 -15.35 -2.10 8.68
C GLU A 303 -14.83 -0.94 9.52
N ALA A 304 -15.09 0.29 9.07
CA ALA A 304 -15.02 1.48 9.90
C ALA A 304 -16.26 2.35 9.72
N THR A 305 -16.74 2.93 10.81
CA THR A 305 -17.80 3.94 10.82
C THR A 305 -17.20 5.26 11.26
N PHE A 306 -17.44 6.30 10.46
CA PHE A 306 -17.01 7.66 10.73
C PHE A 306 -18.20 8.51 11.14
N THR A 307 -17.99 9.38 12.13
CA THR A 307 -18.91 10.47 12.43
C THR A 307 -18.46 11.71 11.67
N LEU A 308 -19.42 12.30 10.95
CA LEU A 308 -19.25 13.45 10.08
C LEU A 308 -20.08 14.61 10.59
N VAL A 309 -19.45 15.77 10.72
CA VAL A 309 -20.11 17.01 11.14
C VAL A 309 -20.20 17.93 9.93
N GLY A 310 -21.42 18.14 9.44
CA GLY A 310 -21.70 18.91 8.23
C GLY A 310 -21.21 20.35 8.29
N ARG A 311 -21.01 20.92 7.10
CA ARG A 311 -20.84 22.37 6.94
C ARG A 311 -22.20 23.03 6.75
N ASP A 312 -22.27 24.32 7.07
CA ASP A 312 -23.37 25.16 6.61
C ASP A 312 -23.35 25.17 5.07
N LYS A 313 -24.48 24.84 4.43
CA LYS A 313 -24.58 24.65 2.97
C LYS A 313 -24.20 25.90 2.17
N ASN A 314 -24.14 27.05 2.82
CA ASN A 314 -23.77 28.35 2.24
C ASN A 314 -22.25 28.63 2.27
N ALA A 315 -21.42 27.76 2.85
CA ALA A 315 -19.97 27.95 2.87
C ALA A 315 -19.34 27.48 1.54
N VAL A 316 -19.29 28.38 0.56
CA VAL A 316 -18.67 28.20 -0.79
C VAL A 316 -17.13 28.22 -0.74
N ILE A 317 -16.51 27.87 0.40
CA ILE A 317 -15.06 27.98 0.55
C ILE A 317 -14.42 26.61 0.35
N PRO A 318 -13.62 26.38 -0.72
CA PRO A 318 -12.73 25.24 -0.80
C PRO A 318 -11.82 25.31 0.43
N LEU A 319 -11.70 24.19 1.15
CA LEU A 319 -10.88 24.02 2.35
C LEU A 319 -9.65 24.91 2.26
N SER A 320 -9.68 26.07 2.94
CA SER A 320 -8.43 26.77 3.16
C SER A 320 -7.60 25.79 3.98
N VAL A 321 -6.34 25.68 3.61
CA VAL A 321 -5.28 24.89 4.26
C VAL A 321 -5.17 25.17 5.78
N TRP A 322 -6.01 26.07 6.31
CA TRP A 322 -5.98 26.73 7.60
C TRP A 322 -7.20 26.48 8.50
N GLU A 323 -8.21 25.69 8.11
CA GLU A 323 -9.04 24.97 9.10
C GLU A 323 -8.21 23.81 9.72
N LEU A 324 -7.00 24.14 10.18
CA LEU A 324 -6.23 23.41 11.17
C LEU A 324 -7.02 23.50 12.48
N GLY A 325 -8.11 22.75 12.58
CA GLY A 325 -8.59 22.35 13.91
C GLY A 325 -7.39 21.76 14.63
N ALA A 326 -7.07 22.31 15.81
CA ALA A 326 -5.87 22.03 16.59
C ALA A 326 -5.35 20.60 16.34
N TYR A 327 -4.31 20.51 15.52
CA TYR A 327 -3.71 19.23 15.21
C TYR A 327 -3.08 18.72 16.51
N GLU A 328 -3.59 17.64 17.06
CA GLU A 328 -2.88 16.90 18.11
C GLU A 328 -1.63 16.30 17.44
N HIS A 329 -0.51 17.02 17.52
CA HIS A 329 0.85 16.63 17.09
C HIS A 329 0.98 15.99 15.70
N LEU A 330 1.40 16.80 14.70
CA LEU A 330 1.86 16.27 13.40
C LEU A 330 2.96 15.24 13.66
N HIS A 331 2.67 13.97 13.41
CA HIS A 331 3.64 12.91 13.57
C HIS A 331 4.61 12.95 12.42
N GLU A 332 5.79 13.51 12.66
CA GLU A 332 6.84 13.50 11.67
C GLU A 332 7.67 12.21 11.71
N LEU A 333 8.17 11.80 10.56
CA LEU A 333 9.20 10.78 10.50
C LEU A 333 10.45 11.27 11.23
N ASP A 334 10.93 10.49 12.19
CA ASP A 334 12.20 10.74 12.85
C ASP A 334 13.38 10.47 11.91
N THR A 335 14.48 11.18 12.14
CA THR A 335 15.70 11.11 11.32
C THR A 335 16.28 9.70 11.25
N ARG A 336 16.13 8.91 12.32
CA ARG A 336 16.60 7.51 12.34
C ARG A 336 15.79 6.65 11.36
N THR A 337 14.47 6.77 11.37
CA THR A 337 13.60 6.04 10.45
C THR A 337 13.87 6.41 8.99
N LEU A 338 14.10 7.69 8.70
CA LEU A 338 14.49 8.12 7.35
C LEU A 338 15.82 7.50 6.91
N LYS A 339 16.80 7.45 7.83
CA LYS A 339 18.08 6.77 7.58
C LYS A 339 17.87 5.27 7.33
N ASP A 340 17.07 4.60 8.15
CA ASP A 340 16.79 3.17 8.02
C ASP A 340 16.11 2.83 6.67
N ILE A 341 15.19 3.68 6.21
CA ILE A 341 14.57 3.57 4.88
C ILE A 341 15.61 3.76 3.76
N GLY A 342 16.45 4.81 3.87
CA GLY A 342 17.50 5.06 2.88
C GLY A 342 18.53 3.93 2.80
N ASP A 343 18.92 3.38 3.95
CA ASP A 343 19.85 2.24 4.03
C ASP A 343 19.21 0.95 3.47
N LEU A 344 17.91 0.74 3.67
CA LEU A 344 17.15 -0.35 3.05
C LEU A 344 17.16 -0.25 1.52
N PHE A 345 16.84 0.92 0.96
CA PHE A 345 16.83 1.10 -0.49
C PHE A 345 18.23 0.98 -1.11
N LYS A 346 19.28 1.49 -0.45
CA LYS A 346 20.67 1.28 -0.90
C LYS A 346 21.06 -0.20 -0.89
N LYS A 347 20.64 -0.95 0.13
CA LYS A 347 20.88 -2.38 0.20
C LYS A 347 20.21 -3.13 -0.96
N ASP A 348 18.96 -2.79 -1.28
CA ASP A 348 18.24 -3.41 -2.39
C ASP A 348 18.78 -2.96 -3.75
N LEU A 349 19.27 -1.73 -3.88
CA LEU A 349 19.99 -1.25 -5.07
C LEU A 349 21.25 -2.07 -5.34
N ASN A 350 22.09 -2.28 -4.31
CA ASN A 350 23.30 -3.09 -4.44
C ASN A 350 22.97 -4.54 -4.83
N ARG A 351 21.87 -5.10 -4.30
CA ARG A 351 21.39 -6.44 -4.68
C ARG A 351 20.91 -6.48 -6.13
N SER A 352 20.16 -5.48 -6.58
CA SER A 352 19.70 -5.39 -7.97
C SER A 352 20.87 -5.26 -8.95
N GLN A 353 21.88 -4.44 -8.62
CA GLN A 353 23.12 -4.32 -9.40
C GLN A 353 23.88 -5.64 -9.49
N ALA A 354 24.11 -6.31 -8.36
CA ALA A 354 24.78 -7.61 -8.34
C ALA A 354 24.00 -8.66 -9.14
N SER A 355 22.68 -8.70 -8.99
CA SER A 355 21.81 -9.61 -9.74
C SER A 355 21.85 -9.32 -11.25
N SER A 356 21.78 -8.04 -11.65
CA SER A 356 21.89 -7.59 -13.04
C SER A 356 23.22 -8.04 -13.66
N HIS A 357 24.35 -7.84 -12.97
CA HIS A 357 25.67 -8.28 -13.45
C HIS A 357 25.74 -9.81 -13.63
N ILE A 358 25.19 -10.58 -12.69
CA ILE A 358 25.15 -12.05 -12.79
C ILE A 358 24.32 -12.48 -14.00
N HIS A 359 23.15 -11.88 -14.22
CA HIS A 359 22.31 -12.21 -15.37
C HIS A 359 22.96 -11.80 -16.71
N LEU A 360 23.60 -10.63 -16.76
CA LEU A 360 24.35 -10.21 -17.95
C LEU A 360 25.54 -11.13 -18.24
N PHE A 361 26.24 -11.60 -17.21
CA PHE A 361 27.28 -12.63 -17.37
C PHE A 361 26.72 -13.90 -18.02
N PHE A 362 25.59 -14.42 -17.53
CA PHE A 362 24.96 -15.61 -18.12
C PHE A 362 24.43 -15.36 -19.54
N PHE A 363 23.98 -14.15 -19.87
CA PHE A 363 23.61 -13.77 -21.23
C PHE A 363 24.82 -13.85 -22.18
N TYR A 364 25.93 -13.19 -21.84
CA TYR A 364 27.14 -13.21 -22.67
C TYR A 364 27.77 -14.61 -22.75
N LEU A 365 27.75 -15.37 -21.65
CA LEU A 365 28.19 -16.76 -21.66
C LEU A 365 27.33 -17.61 -22.60
N SER A 366 26.00 -17.45 -22.56
CA SER A 366 25.09 -18.16 -23.47
C SER A 366 25.36 -17.79 -24.93
N LEU A 367 25.61 -16.51 -25.22
CA LEU A 367 25.96 -16.04 -26.57
C LEU A 367 27.26 -16.67 -27.07
N LEU A 368 28.31 -16.71 -26.24
CA LEU A 368 29.59 -17.35 -26.57
C LEU A 368 29.42 -18.84 -26.83
N VAL A 369 28.63 -19.54 -26.00
CA VAL A 369 28.34 -20.97 -26.18
C VAL A 369 27.57 -21.21 -27.48
N ILE A 370 26.56 -20.41 -27.80
CA ILE A 370 25.80 -20.52 -29.05
C ILE A 370 26.69 -20.31 -30.27
N ILE A 371 27.54 -19.28 -30.26
CA ILE A 371 28.50 -19.04 -31.34
C ILE A 371 29.44 -20.24 -31.49
N GLY A 372 29.96 -20.77 -30.38
CA GLY A 372 30.82 -21.96 -30.39
C GLY A 372 30.11 -23.19 -30.98
N LEU A 373 28.84 -23.42 -30.62
CA LEU A 373 28.03 -24.52 -31.14
C LEU A 373 27.75 -24.37 -32.64
N ILE A 374 27.44 -23.16 -33.11
CA ILE A 374 27.23 -22.87 -34.54
C ILE A 374 28.53 -23.08 -35.33
N VAL A 375 29.66 -22.59 -34.83
CA VAL A 375 30.96 -22.80 -35.47
C VAL A 375 31.28 -24.30 -35.54
N LEU A 376 31.02 -25.04 -34.46
CA LEU A 376 31.24 -26.49 -34.43
C LEU A 376 30.35 -27.21 -35.44
N GLU A 377 29.08 -26.83 -35.56
CA GLU A 377 28.15 -27.34 -36.57
C GLU A 377 28.65 -27.07 -38.00
N VAL A 378 29.14 -25.86 -38.27
CA VAL A 378 29.73 -25.51 -39.57
C VAL A 378 30.94 -26.39 -39.87
N LEU A 379 31.85 -26.57 -38.90
CA LEU A 379 33.06 -27.42 -39.06
C LEU A 379 32.71 -28.89 -39.32
N PHE A 380 31.66 -29.41 -38.67
CA PHE A 380 31.13 -30.75 -38.93
C PHE A 380 30.50 -30.84 -40.32
N SER A 381 29.71 -29.85 -40.72
CA SER A 381 29.05 -29.82 -42.02
C SER A 381 30.03 -29.69 -43.19
N THR A 382 31.16 -29.01 -43.00
CA THR A 382 32.21 -28.88 -44.02
C THR A 382 33.17 -30.07 -44.05
N GLY A 383 32.98 -31.06 -43.16
CA GLY A 383 33.85 -32.25 -43.07
C GLY A 383 35.25 -31.95 -42.52
N VAL A 384 35.47 -30.78 -41.91
CA VAL A 384 36.75 -30.41 -41.30
C VAL A 384 36.98 -31.25 -40.03
N ILE A 385 35.90 -31.55 -39.30
CA ILE A 385 35.93 -32.47 -38.16
C ILE A 385 34.92 -33.59 -38.42
N LEU A 386 35.37 -34.84 -38.28
CA LEU A 386 34.50 -36.02 -38.38
C LEU A 386 33.68 -36.18 -37.09
N THR A 387 32.38 -36.41 -37.23
CA THR A 387 31.47 -36.63 -36.09
C THR A 387 30.36 -37.60 -36.46
N TYR A 388 29.64 -38.08 -35.45
CA TYR A 388 28.44 -38.89 -35.66
C TYR A 388 27.20 -38.00 -35.84
N LEU A 389 26.27 -38.43 -36.69
CA LEU A 389 25.02 -37.70 -36.96
C LEU A 389 24.24 -37.35 -35.68
N TRP A 390 24.25 -38.22 -34.67
CA TRP A 390 23.54 -37.99 -33.41
C TRP A 390 24.12 -36.80 -32.61
N VAL A 391 25.42 -36.48 -32.77
CA VAL A 391 26.05 -35.32 -32.12
C VAL A 391 25.50 -34.01 -32.70
N ASN A 392 25.33 -33.94 -34.04
CA ASN A 392 24.73 -32.77 -34.69
C ASN A 392 23.30 -32.52 -34.20
N ILE A 393 22.52 -33.59 -34.07
CA ILE A 393 21.14 -33.49 -33.54
C ILE A 393 21.16 -32.92 -32.12
N ILE A 394 22.07 -33.40 -31.25
CA ILE A 394 22.20 -32.88 -29.88
C ILE A 394 22.56 -31.39 -29.88
N ILE A 395 23.48 -30.96 -30.74
CA ILE A 395 23.89 -29.54 -30.84
C ILE A 395 22.70 -28.67 -31.24
N ILE A 396 21.98 -29.04 -32.30
CA ILE A 396 20.81 -28.29 -32.78
C ILE A 396 19.73 -28.20 -31.69
N VAL A 397 19.46 -29.32 -31.02
CA VAL A 397 18.47 -29.37 -29.93
C VAL A 397 18.93 -28.54 -28.72
N ALA A 398 20.24 -28.46 -28.44
CA ALA A 398 20.80 -27.70 -27.32
C ALA A 398 20.79 -26.18 -27.57
N ILE A 399 20.91 -25.71 -28.82
CA ILE A 399 20.93 -24.27 -29.14
C ILE A 399 19.62 -23.59 -28.70
N ALA A 400 18.47 -24.22 -28.91
CA ALA A 400 17.17 -23.63 -28.59
C ALA A 400 16.99 -23.26 -27.09
N PRO A 401 17.16 -24.18 -26.12
CA PRO A 401 17.04 -23.84 -24.70
C PRO A 401 18.13 -22.88 -24.22
N ILE A 402 19.36 -22.95 -24.75
CA ILE A 402 20.43 -22.00 -24.40
C ILE A 402 20.07 -20.59 -24.90
N THR A 403 19.52 -20.48 -26.10
CA THR A 403 19.04 -19.21 -26.66
C THR A 403 17.91 -18.63 -25.84
N ALA A 404 16.92 -19.44 -25.46
CA ALA A 404 15.82 -19.02 -24.61
C ALA A 404 16.32 -18.53 -23.25
N PHE A 405 17.17 -19.31 -22.58
CA PHE A 405 17.77 -18.96 -21.30
C PHE A 405 18.59 -17.67 -21.40
N GLY A 406 19.53 -17.58 -22.34
CA GLY A 406 20.35 -16.40 -22.56
C GLY A 406 19.50 -15.15 -22.80
N THR A 407 18.50 -15.25 -23.67
CA THR A 407 17.58 -14.13 -23.96
C THR A 407 16.85 -13.66 -22.70
N ILE A 408 16.31 -14.59 -21.89
CA ILE A 408 15.65 -14.24 -20.63
C ILE A 408 16.63 -13.54 -19.67
N MET A 409 17.86 -14.05 -19.55
CA MET A 409 18.90 -13.45 -18.71
C MET A 409 19.29 -12.05 -19.20
N GLY A 410 19.37 -11.84 -20.52
CA GLY A 410 19.66 -10.53 -21.12
C GLY A 410 18.54 -9.53 -20.87
N LEU A 411 17.28 -9.92 -21.12
CA LEU A 411 16.11 -9.08 -20.83
C LEU A 411 16.00 -8.73 -19.35
N HIS A 412 16.22 -9.70 -18.47
CA HIS A 412 16.14 -9.48 -17.03
C HIS A 412 17.31 -8.63 -16.51
N GLY A 413 18.54 -8.96 -16.90
CA GLY A 413 19.74 -8.24 -16.47
C GLY A 413 19.78 -6.81 -16.98
N PHE A 414 19.44 -6.59 -18.26
CA PHE A 414 19.51 -5.26 -18.88
C PHE A 414 18.23 -4.45 -18.67
N LEU A 415 17.06 -4.92 -19.11
CA LEU A 415 15.84 -4.11 -19.07
C LEU A 415 15.28 -4.01 -17.66
N PHE A 416 14.97 -5.15 -17.03
CA PHE A 416 14.39 -5.14 -15.69
C PHE A 416 15.38 -4.57 -14.67
N GLY A 417 16.64 -4.99 -14.71
CA GLY A 417 17.69 -4.47 -13.84
C GLY A 417 17.81 -2.94 -13.88
N ASN A 418 17.83 -2.32 -15.07
CA ASN A 418 17.88 -0.86 -15.19
C ASN A 418 16.61 -0.19 -14.63
N VAL A 419 15.42 -0.73 -14.92
CA VAL A 419 14.15 -0.18 -14.41
C VAL A 419 14.11 -0.20 -12.88
N GLU A 420 14.48 -1.33 -12.27
CA GLU A 420 14.49 -1.49 -10.81
C GLU A 420 15.53 -0.56 -10.17
N GLN A 421 16.75 -0.49 -10.73
CA GLN A 421 17.81 0.38 -10.22
C GLN A 421 17.45 1.87 -10.35
N SER A 422 16.83 2.30 -11.46
CA SER A 422 16.36 3.68 -11.62
C SER A 422 15.29 4.03 -10.60
N ALA A 423 14.31 3.14 -10.37
CA ALA A 423 13.29 3.33 -9.34
C ALA A 423 13.91 3.44 -7.94
N LEU A 424 14.83 2.56 -7.58
CA LEU A 424 15.52 2.59 -6.28
C LEU A 424 16.34 3.87 -6.07
N ASN A 425 17.08 4.32 -7.09
CA ASN A 425 17.80 5.59 -7.03
C ASN A 425 16.86 6.77 -6.81
N GLN A 426 15.71 6.79 -7.50
CA GLN A 426 14.70 7.82 -7.32
C GLN A 426 14.14 7.82 -5.88
N PHE A 427 13.87 6.66 -5.30
CA PHE A 427 13.43 6.57 -3.89
C PHE A 427 14.50 7.06 -2.91
N ILE A 428 15.76 6.72 -3.13
CA ILE A 428 16.87 7.21 -2.31
C ILE A 428 16.92 8.74 -2.34
N GLN A 429 16.80 9.35 -3.53
CA GLN A 429 16.78 10.80 -3.69
C GLN A 429 15.56 11.43 -3.00
N GLU A 430 14.37 10.86 -3.16
CA GLU A 430 13.14 11.37 -2.51
C GLU A 430 13.27 11.38 -0.98
N VAL A 431 13.80 10.30 -0.39
CA VAL A 431 14.00 10.21 1.06
C VAL A 431 15.07 11.20 1.53
N GLN A 432 16.14 11.38 0.77
CA GLN A 432 17.20 12.35 1.07
C GLN A 432 16.68 13.79 0.99
N SER A 433 16.00 14.16 -0.10
CA SER A 433 15.41 15.49 -0.27
C SER A 433 14.37 15.79 0.81
N TYR A 434 13.56 14.80 1.20
CA TYR A 434 12.64 14.96 2.33
C TYR A 434 13.39 15.21 3.65
N ALA A 435 14.44 14.45 3.93
CA ALA A 435 15.24 14.60 5.15
C ALA A 435 15.95 15.97 5.21
N GLU A 436 16.49 16.45 4.09
CA GLU A 436 17.11 17.77 3.97
C GLU A 436 16.08 18.89 4.11
N GLY A 437 14.95 18.79 3.40
CA GLY A 437 13.86 19.75 3.48
C GLY A 437 13.31 19.85 4.90
N LYS A 438 13.17 18.72 5.60
CA LYS A 438 12.78 18.69 7.01
C LYS A 438 13.73 19.51 7.89
N LYS A 439 15.04 19.31 7.78
CA LYS A 439 16.03 20.07 8.56
C LYS A 439 15.93 21.59 8.33
N VAL A 440 15.70 22.00 7.08
CA VAL A 440 15.53 23.42 6.73
C VAL A 440 14.27 24.01 7.35
N LEU A 441 13.16 23.26 7.36
CA LEU A 441 11.91 23.70 7.98
C LEU A 441 12.03 23.78 9.51
N GLU A 442 12.68 22.79 10.13
CA GLU A 442 12.96 22.79 11.57
C GLU A 442 13.85 23.98 11.96
N SER A 443 14.93 24.26 11.20
CA SER A 443 15.80 25.40 11.49
C SER A 443 15.06 26.73 11.39
N ARG A 444 14.17 26.88 10.40
CA ARG A 444 13.33 28.09 10.25
C ARG A 444 12.37 28.25 11.42
N ALA A 445 11.74 27.18 11.87
CA ALA A 445 10.84 27.22 13.03
C ALA A 445 11.58 27.63 14.31
N SER A 446 12.79 27.10 14.53
CA SER A 446 13.64 27.51 15.66
C SER A 446 14.07 28.97 15.58
N SER A 447 14.40 29.48 14.38
CA SER A 447 14.75 30.90 14.20
C SER A 447 13.58 31.84 14.47
N VAL A 448 12.35 31.47 14.09
CA VAL A 448 11.15 32.25 14.39
C VAL A 448 10.85 32.26 15.90
N ALA A 449 10.93 31.10 16.56
CA ALA A 449 10.75 31.00 18.00
C ALA A 449 11.77 31.85 18.80
N PHE A 450 13.02 31.90 18.34
CA PHE A 450 14.06 32.73 18.96
C PHE A 450 13.81 34.25 18.82
N LEU A 451 13.15 34.67 17.73
CA LEU A 451 12.75 36.07 17.53
C LEU A 451 11.55 36.46 18.41
N ASP A 452 10.60 35.56 18.61
CA ASP A 452 9.44 35.80 19.47
C ASP A 452 9.81 35.87 20.97
N ASP A 453 10.76 35.04 21.43
CA ASP A 453 11.27 35.10 22.81
C ASP A 453 12.06 36.39 23.10
N ASN A 454 12.84 36.90 22.14
CA ASN A 454 13.56 38.18 22.29
C ASN A 454 12.67 39.43 22.06
N GLY A 455 11.51 39.28 21.40
CA GLY A 455 10.54 40.36 21.21
C GLY A 455 9.66 40.63 22.43
N SER A 456 9.50 39.64 23.31
CA SER A 456 8.68 39.76 24.53
C SER A 456 9.40 40.37 25.73
N SER A 457 10.75 40.39 25.73
CA SER A 457 11.56 40.99 26.80
C SER A 457 11.83 42.50 26.65
N HIS A 458 11.49 43.10 25.50
CA HIS A 458 11.76 44.53 25.23
C HIS A 458 10.53 45.43 25.05
N ARG A 459 9.30 44.94 25.28
CA ARG A 459 8.10 45.80 25.33
C ARG A 459 7.72 46.20 26.76
N SER A 460 8.66 46.79 27.49
CA SER A 460 8.35 47.60 28.67
C SER A 460 9.49 48.59 28.95
N SER A 461 9.70 49.54 28.04
CA SER A 461 10.21 50.91 28.33
C SER A 461 10.71 51.57 27.04
N ALA A 462 9.92 52.50 26.49
CA ALA A 462 10.39 53.75 25.88
C ALA A 462 9.24 54.39 25.09
N VAL A 463 8.49 55.24 25.79
CA VAL A 463 7.83 56.40 25.19
C VAL A 463 8.85 57.53 25.23
N ALA A 464 9.35 57.97 24.07
CA ALA A 464 9.81 59.35 23.80
C ALA A 464 10.28 59.42 22.34
N GLY A 465 9.71 60.33 21.56
CA GLY A 465 9.88 60.40 20.12
C GLY A 465 11.21 60.99 19.64
N THR A 466 11.45 60.85 18.34
CA THR A 466 11.97 61.88 17.44
C THR A 466 11.90 61.35 16.01
N SER A 467 11.65 62.25 15.05
CA SER A 467 11.48 61.94 13.64
C SER A 467 12.81 61.59 12.97
N SER A 468 12.83 60.63 12.04
CA SER A 468 13.77 60.68 10.93
C SER A 468 13.21 59.97 9.70
N GLN A 469 13.43 60.61 8.56
CA GLN A 469 13.02 60.20 7.23
C GLN A 469 13.76 58.93 6.79
N ILE A 470 13.06 58.05 6.07
CA ILE A 470 13.65 56.89 5.41
C ILE A 470 14.08 57.33 4.01
N GLU A 471 15.39 57.42 3.81
CA GLU A 471 16.03 57.57 2.50
C GLU A 471 16.09 56.19 1.82
N ILE A 472 15.57 56.08 0.59
CA ILE A 472 15.53 54.84 -0.19
C ILE A 472 16.82 54.77 -1.04
N ASP A 473 17.65 53.76 -0.81
CA ASP A 473 18.85 53.46 -1.61
C ASP A 473 18.45 52.86 -2.98
N PRO A 474 18.80 53.48 -4.13
CA PRO A 474 18.37 53.04 -5.45
C PRO A 474 19.31 52.01 -6.10
N ARG A 475 20.01 51.16 -5.34
CA ARG A 475 21.01 50.20 -5.90
C ARG A 475 20.64 48.72 -5.91
N PHE A 476 19.36 48.37 -5.92
CA PHE A 476 18.93 47.02 -6.28
C PHE A 476 17.83 47.05 -7.35
N LYS A 477 18.29 47.25 -8.60
CA LYS A 477 17.63 46.78 -9.82
C LYS A 477 18.67 46.06 -10.67
N LEU A 478 18.60 44.74 -10.67
CA LEU A 478 18.79 43.86 -11.83
C LEU A 478 18.25 42.47 -11.47
#